data_AF-A0A0L0WBQ6-F1
#
_entry.id   AF-A0A0L0WBQ6-F1
#
_cell.length_a   1.000
_cell.length_b   1.000
_cell.length_c   1.000
_cell.angle_alpha   90.00
_cell.angle_beta   90.00
_cell.angle_gamma   90.00
#
_symmetry.space_group_name_H-M   'P 1'
#
loop_
_entity.id
_entity.type
_entity.pdbx_description
1 polymer ?
#
loop_
_entity_poly.entity_id
_entity_poly.type
_entity_poly.pdbx_seq_one_letter_code
_entity_poly.pdbx_strand_id
1 'polypeptide(L)'
;MKYIDEYEYEYEDEYESEFYSKHHKHDDRCKRDDHHKHHDHWKHDDHCKHDDHHKHHDRCKNEDEGQTHVHEFLGSTKLAEEEEDRHNHRFAGVTSEAIPLPGGGHKHALLTNTDFFVNHLHELGAETGPAINVGGGKHVHFVKARTTIDDGHFHEVVFATLIEDPIS
;
A
#
# COMPACT_ATOMS: atom_id res chain seq x y z
N MET A 1 -33.59 -1.73 -32.53
CA MET A 1 -33.54 -0.69 -31.48
C MET A 1 -32.06 -0.34 -31.28
N LYS A 2 -31.73 0.95 -31.24
CA LYS A 2 -30.38 1.51 -31.23
C LYS A 2 -30.00 1.95 -29.79
N TYR A 3 -28.74 1.68 -29.43
CA TYR A 3 -27.86 2.28 -28.41
C TYR A 3 -28.25 2.33 -26.92
N ILE A 4 -27.31 1.92 -26.06
CA ILE A 4 -26.59 2.67 -24.99
C ILE A 4 -25.65 1.66 -24.28
N ASP A 5 -24.44 1.94 -23.78
CA ASP A 5 -23.48 3.05 -23.83
C ASP A 5 -22.12 2.41 -23.43
N GLU A 6 -21.06 2.60 -24.21
CA GLU A 6 -19.72 2.12 -23.86
C GLU A 6 -19.05 3.19 -23.00
N TYR A 7 -18.96 2.94 -21.69
CA TYR A 7 -18.15 3.76 -20.79
C TYR A 7 -16.68 3.39 -20.97
N GLU A 8 -16.02 4.10 -21.87
CA GLU A 8 -14.56 4.08 -22.02
C GLU A 8 -13.96 4.96 -20.92
N TYR A 9 -13.34 4.33 -19.93
CA TYR A 9 -12.53 5.03 -18.93
C TYR A 9 -11.09 5.09 -19.46
N GLU A 10 -10.67 6.26 -19.92
CA GLU A 10 -9.26 6.54 -20.21
C GLU A 10 -8.46 6.45 -18.90
N TYR A 11 -7.56 5.48 -18.83
CA TYR A 11 -6.66 5.26 -17.70
C TYR A 11 -5.35 5.99 -18.03
N GLU A 12 -4.98 7.00 -17.25
CA GLU A 12 -3.76 7.78 -17.49
C GLU A 12 -2.52 6.96 -17.10
N ASP A 13 -1.67 6.65 -18.09
CA ASP A 13 -0.43 5.86 -17.96
C ASP A 13 0.71 6.57 -17.19
N GLU A 14 0.48 7.73 -16.56
CA GLU A 14 1.55 8.50 -15.89
C GLU A 14 1.98 7.92 -14.52
N TYR A 15 1.20 6.99 -13.94
CA TYR A 15 1.41 6.50 -12.57
C TYR A 15 2.63 5.59 -12.39
N GLU A 16 3.05 4.87 -13.44
CA GLU A 16 4.09 3.85 -13.33
C GLU A 16 5.48 4.45 -13.07
N SER A 17 5.72 5.69 -13.53
CA SER A 17 7.01 6.38 -13.40
C SER A 17 7.26 6.97 -12.00
N GLU A 18 6.21 7.36 -11.28
CA GLU A 18 6.34 7.93 -9.92
C GLU A 18 6.52 6.87 -8.84
N PHE A 19 5.95 5.67 -9.04
CA PHE A 19 6.09 4.54 -8.12
C PHE A 19 7.55 4.07 -8.02
N TYR A 20 8.23 3.88 -9.16
CA TYR A 20 9.62 3.40 -9.21
C TYR A 20 10.63 4.38 -8.60
N SER A 21 10.36 5.69 -8.65
CA SER A 21 11.27 6.72 -8.12
C SER A 21 11.18 6.88 -6.60
N LYS A 22 10.02 6.61 -6.01
CA LYS A 22 9.74 6.92 -4.59
C LYS A 22 10.25 5.86 -3.62
N HIS A 23 10.45 4.61 -4.05
CA HIS A 23 10.82 3.50 -3.17
C HIS A 23 12.31 3.17 -3.07
N HIS A 24 13.19 3.91 -3.75
CA HIS A 24 14.66 3.72 -3.67
C HIS A 24 15.39 4.65 -2.68
N LYS A 25 14.71 5.40 -1.82
CA LYS A 25 15.35 6.42 -0.95
C LYS A 25 15.09 6.32 0.55
N HIS A 26 14.86 5.11 1.07
CA HIS A 26 14.86 4.92 2.52
C HIS A 26 15.69 3.70 2.92
N ASP A 27 17.01 3.87 2.83
CA ASP A 27 17.92 3.14 3.71
C ASP A 27 19.05 4.05 4.21
N ASP A 28 19.43 3.82 5.47
CA ASP A 28 20.59 4.33 6.21
C ASP A 28 20.55 5.73 6.86
N ARG A 29 19.90 5.83 8.04
CA ARG A 29 20.58 6.33 9.26
C ARG A 29 19.76 6.14 10.55
N CYS A 30 20.02 5.07 11.29
CA CYS A 30 19.89 5.11 12.75
C CYS A 30 21.28 4.83 13.35
N LYS A 31 22.10 5.88 13.47
CA LYS A 31 23.31 5.83 14.28
C LYS A 31 22.88 6.00 15.73
N ARG A 32 23.05 4.94 16.53
CA ARG A 32 23.01 5.01 17.99
C ARG A 32 24.24 5.81 18.44
N ASP A 33 24.01 7.01 18.95
CA ASP A 33 25.04 7.79 19.61
C ASP A 33 25.15 7.33 21.07
N ASP A 34 26.08 6.39 21.31
CA ASP A 34 26.59 6.07 22.64
C ASP A 34 27.47 7.24 23.13
N HIS A 35 26.90 8.15 23.90
CA HIS A 35 27.68 9.21 24.55
C HIS A 35 28.14 8.80 25.95
N HIS A 36 29.45 8.54 26.01
CA HIS A 36 30.25 8.32 27.21
C HIS A 36 30.10 9.44 28.25
N LYS A 37 30.04 9.00 29.51
CA LYS A 37 30.07 9.80 30.74
C LYS A 37 31.39 10.55 30.88
N HIS A 38 31.32 11.87 31.06
CA HIS A 38 32.30 12.65 31.82
C HIS A 38 31.55 13.79 32.54
N HIS A 39 31.53 13.74 33.87
CA HIS A 39 31.07 14.84 34.71
C HIS A 39 32.24 15.28 35.58
N ASP A 40 32.84 16.41 35.21
CA ASP A 40 33.64 17.22 36.13
C ASP A 40 32.71 18.14 36.92
N HIS A 41 33.09 18.38 38.17
CA HIS A 41 32.27 18.90 39.26
C HIS A 41 32.79 20.29 39.66
N TRP A 42 32.02 21.36 39.48
CA TRP A 42 31.91 22.45 40.49
C TRP A 42 30.69 23.36 40.25
N LYS A 43 30.06 23.66 41.40
CA LYS A 43 28.82 24.33 41.81
C LYS A 43 28.57 25.77 41.32
N HIS A 44 27.31 26.22 41.35
CA HIS A 44 26.80 27.23 42.32
C HIS A 44 25.26 27.44 42.19
N ASP A 45 24.58 27.24 43.32
CA ASP A 45 23.49 27.97 44.01
C ASP A 45 22.25 28.59 43.30
N ASP A 46 21.10 28.29 43.93
CA ASP A 46 19.95 29.13 44.23
C ASP A 46 19.15 29.81 43.09
N HIS A 47 17.95 29.28 42.82
CA HIS A 47 16.69 29.89 43.26
C HIS A 47 15.50 29.25 42.51
N CYS A 48 14.64 28.54 43.24
CA CYS A 48 13.31 28.19 42.75
C CYS A 48 12.46 29.46 42.62
N LYS A 49 12.03 29.78 41.40
CA LYS A 49 10.88 30.66 41.17
C LYS A 49 9.80 29.84 40.46
N HIS A 50 8.70 29.67 41.18
CA HIS A 50 7.41 29.28 40.66
C HIS A 50 7.02 30.28 39.56
N ASP A 51 6.75 29.78 38.36
CA ASP A 51 5.87 30.47 37.42
C ASP A 51 4.86 29.44 36.91
N ASP A 52 3.60 29.71 37.30
CA ASP A 52 2.39 28.98 36.93
C ASP A 52 2.16 29.08 35.43
N HIS A 53 2.77 28.18 34.65
CA HIS A 53 2.42 28.00 33.26
C HIS A 53 1.32 26.94 33.14
N HIS A 54 0.11 27.45 32.97
CA HIS A 54 -1.09 26.75 32.55
C HIS A 54 -0.77 25.60 31.59
N LYS A 55 -1.10 24.38 32.04
CA LYS A 55 -1.07 23.17 31.22
C LYS A 55 -2.06 23.34 30.05
N HIS A 56 -1.59 23.89 28.96
CA HIS A 56 -2.15 23.59 27.65
C HIS A 56 -1.91 22.11 27.44
N HIS A 57 -2.95 21.33 27.71
CA HIS A 57 -3.03 19.93 27.34
C HIS A 57 -3.15 19.90 25.82
N ASP A 58 -2.03 20.18 25.13
CA ASP A 58 -1.86 19.88 23.73
C ASP A 58 -1.90 18.36 23.60
N ARG A 59 -3.13 17.84 23.51
CA ARG A 59 -3.38 16.59 22.80
C ARG A 59 -3.19 16.90 21.32
N CYS A 60 -1.94 17.10 20.91
CA CYS A 60 -1.52 16.72 19.59
C CYS A 60 -1.73 15.21 19.55
N LYS A 61 -2.87 14.76 19.03
CA LYS A 61 -3.00 13.39 18.57
C LYS A 61 -1.95 13.23 17.48
N ASN A 62 -0.83 12.62 17.82
CA ASN A 62 -0.03 11.94 16.81
C ASN A 62 -0.92 10.81 16.33
N GLU A 63 -1.66 11.06 15.25
CA GLU A 63 -2.34 10.01 14.48
C GLU A 63 -1.29 9.27 13.66
N ASP A 64 -0.32 8.70 14.36
CA ASP A 64 0.33 7.48 13.90
C ASP A 64 -0.65 6.37 14.27
N GLU A 65 -1.73 6.25 13.47
CA GLU A 65 -2.56 5.06 13.49
C GLU A 65 -1.67 3.94 12.95
N GLY A 66 -0.85 3.37 13.85
CA GLY A 66 0.09 2.32 13.52
C GLY A 66 -0.58 1.19 12.77
N GLN A 67 0.22 0.45 12.01
CA GLN A 67 -0.24 -0.67 11.19
C GLN A 67 -1.31 -1.53 11.89
N THR A 68 -2.46 -1.67 11.24
CA THR A 68 -3.63 -2.38 11.78
C THR A 68 -3.79 -3.77 11.19
N HIS A 69 -3.77 -3.89 9.85
CA HIS A 69 -3.98 -5.16 9.14
C HIS A 69 -3.46 -5.12 7.71
N VAL A 70 -3.52 -6.28 7.08
CA VAL A 70 -3.21 -6.54 5.67
C VAL A 70 -4.26 -7.51 5.13
N HIS A 71 -4.35 -7.62 3.82
CA HIS A 71 -5.18 -8.65 3.19
C HIS A 71 -4.36 -9.59 2.33
N GLU A 72 -4.69 -10.88 2.39
CA GLU A 72 -4.29 -11.84 1.38
C GLU A 72 -5.03 -11.53 0.06
N PHE A 73 -4.43 -11.87 -1.06
CA PHE A 73 -5.09 -11.83 -2.36
C PHE A 73 -4.58 -12.94 -3.26
N LEU A 74 -5.43 -13.33 -4.20
CA LEU A 74 -5.10 -14.23 -5.29
C LEU A 74 -5.97 -13.90 -6.49
N GLY A 75 -5.48 -14.20 -7.68
CA GLY A 75 -6.20 -13.88 -8.90
C GLY A 75 -5.63 -14.56 -10.12
N SER A 76 -6.22 -14.20 -11.25
CA SER A 76 -5.72 -14.55 -12.57
C SER A 76 -5.83 -13.35 -13.47
N THR A 77 -4.90 -13.25 -14.40
CA THR A 77 -4.97 -12.23 -15.44
C THR A 77 -6.10 -12.56 -16.43
N LYS A 78 -6.60 -11.54 -17.12
CA LYS A 78 -7.44 -11.75 -18.30
C LYS A 78 -6.60 -12.34 -19.43
N LEU A 79 -7.27 -12.90 -20.43
CA LEU A 79 -6.61 -13.43 -21.60
C LEU A 79 -6.01 -12.28 -22.41
N ALA A 80 -4.75 -12.45 -22.84
CA ALA A 80 -4.09 -11.60 -23.83
C ALA A 80 -3.66 -12.45 -25.02
N GLU A 81 -3.17 -11.80 -26.07
CA GLU A 81 -2.84 -12.41 -27.36
C GLU A 81 -4.03 -13.13 -28.02
N GLU A 82 -3.83 -13.64 -29.24
CA GLU A 82 -4.84 -14.31 -30.04
C GLU A 82 -4.35 -15.70 -30.50
N GLU A 83 -5.26 -16.51 -31.01
CA GLU A 83 -4.95 -17.84 -31.57
C GLU A 83 -4.19 -18.78 -30.60
N GLU A 84 -3.06 -19.33 -31.02
CA GLU A 84 -2.28 -20.33 -30.27
C GLU A 84 -1.47 -19.73 -29.12
N ASP A 85 -1.20 -18.42 -29.17
CA ASP A 85 -0.47 -17.70 -28.12
C ASP A 85 -1.42 -17.11 -27.08
N ARG A 86 -2.74 -17.31 -27.20
CA ARG A 86 -3.71 -16.77 -26.26
C ARG A 86 -3.64 -17.46 -24.90
N HIS A 87 -3.23 -16.73 -23.86
CA HIS A 87 -3.05 -17.29 -22.52
C HIS A 87 -3.35 -16.29 -21.40
N ASN A 88 -3.24 -16.76 -20.16
CA ASN A 88 -3.31 -15.96 -18.95
C ASN A 88 -2.34 -16.50 -17.89
N HIS A 89 -2.20 -15.74 -16.80
CA HIS A 89 -1.36 -16.10 -15.66
C HIS A 89 -2.13 -16.08 -14.35
N ARG A 90 -1.56 -16.70 -13.31
CA ARG A 90 -2.09 -16.71 -11.94
C ARG A 90 -1.15 -15.99 -11.00
N PHE A 91 -1.69 -15.42 -9.92
CA PHE A 91 -0.87 -14.75 -8.91
C PHE A 91 -1.52 -14.85 -7.52
N ALA A 92 -0.70 -14.66 -6.49
CA ALA A 92 -1.13 -14.55 -5.10
C ALA A 92 -0.16 -13.66 -4.31
N GLY A 93 -0.59 -13.13 -3.17
CA GLY A 93 0.24 -12.29 -2.32
C GLY A 93 -0.50 -11.77 -1.09
N VAL A 94 0.15 -10.85 -0.40
CA VAL A 94 -0.39 -10.10 0.74
C VAL A 94 -0.13 -8.63 0.48
N THR A 95 -1.11 -7.77 0.79
CA THR A 95 -0.98 -6.33 0.58
C THR A 95 0.02 -5.70 1.54
N SER A 96 0.39 -4.45 1.28
CA SER A 96 1.07 -3.58 2.23
C SER A 96 0.22 -3.32 3.47
N GLU A 97 0.82 -2.58 4.40
CA GLU A 97 0.13 -1.94 5.50
C GLU A 97 -1.01 -1.03 5.04
N ALA A 98 -1.99 -0.83 5.91
CA ALA A 98 -3.13 0.04 5.64
C ALA A 98 -2.65 1.49 5.44
N ILE A 99 -3.08 2.11 4.34
CA ILE A 99 -2.75 3.49 3.96
C ILE A 99 -4.00 4.35 4.15
N PRO A 100 -4.03 5.25 5.15
CA PRO A 100 -5.20 6.07 5.44
C PRO A 100 -5.61 6.96 4.25
N LEU A 101 -6.91 7.12 4.05
CA LEU A 101 -7.47 8.01 3.03
C LEU A 101 -7.98 9.32 3.66
N PRO A 102 -7.89 10.47 2.94
CA PRO A 102 -8.53 11.70 3.37
C PRO A 102 -10.05 11.49 3.52
N GLY A 103 -10.60 11.86 4.69
CA GLY A 103 -12.03 11.70 4.97
C GLY A 103 -12.43 10.34 5.56
N GLY A 104 -11.46 9.46 5.85
CA GLY A 104 -11.66 8.19 6.54
C GLY A 104 -11.57 6.97 5.64
N GLY A 105 -11.44 5.79 6.26
CA GLY A 105 -11.12 4.55 5.57
C GLY A 105 -9.65 4.46 5.17
N HIS A 106 -9.31 3.43 4.39
CA HIS A 106 -7.95 3.18 3.94
C HIS A 106 -7.96 2.40 2.62
N LYS A 107 -6.78 2.31 2.02
CA LYS A 107 -6.43 1.43 0.89
C LYS A 107 -5.14 0.68 1.24
N HIS A 108 -4.68 -0.18 0.35
CA HIS A 108 -3.36 -0.81 0.44
C HIS A 108 -2.62 -0.70 -0.89
N ALA A 109 -1.30 -0.86 -0.87
CA ALA A 109 -0.48 -1.13 -2.04
C ALA A 109 -0.21 -2.64 -2.15
N LEU A 110 0.19 -3.12 -3.32
CA LEU A 110 0.63 -4.50 -3.54
C LEU A 110 1.70 -4.56 -4.62
N LEU A 111 2.57 -5.55 -4.48
CA LEU A 111 3.54 -5.96 -5.48
C LEU A 111 3.61 -7.50 -5.47
N THR A 112 3.46 -8.12 -6.64
CA THR A 112 3.61 -9.58 -6.79
C THR A 112 4.08 -9.93 -8.20
N ASN A 113 4.48 -11.18 -8.38
CA ASN A 113 4.73 -11.77 -9.70
C ASN A 113 3.59 -12.74 -10.04
N THR A 114 3.35 -12.89 -11.33
CA THR A 114 2.54 -13.99 -11.82
C THR A 114 3.33 -15.30 -11.82
N ASP A 115 2.65 -16.41 -12.04
CA ASP A 115 3.29 -17.66 -12.39
C ASP A 115 4.04 -17.57 -13.72
N PHE A 116 4.99 -18.49 -13.89
CA PHE A 116 5.73 -18.64 -15.13
C PHE A 116 4.97 -19.60 -16.05
N PHE A 117 4.42 -19.08 -17.14
CA PHE A 117 3.66 -19.82 -18.14
C PHE A 117 4.09 -19.36 -19.54
N VAL A 118 4.03 -20.25 -20.55
CA VAL A 118 4.49 -19.98 -21.94
C VAL A 118 5.80 -19.18 -22.06
N ASN A 119 6.76 -19.52 -21.19
CA ASN A 119 8.12 -18.97 -21.15
C ASN A 119 8.28 -17.52 -20.64
N HIS A 120 7.27 -16.93 -20.00
CA HIS A 120 7.42 -15.63 -19.35
C HIS A 120 6.57 -15.53 -18.06
N LEU A 121 6.75 -14.44 -17.34
CA LEU A 121 5.92 -14.03 -16.21
C LEU A 121 5.79 -12.51 -16.25
N HIS A 122 4.78 -11.97 -15.58
CA HIS A 122 4.68 -10.54 -15.39
C HIS A 122 4.77 -10.15 -13.92
N GLU A 123 5.12 -8.90 -13.68
CA GLU A 123 5.02 -8.27 -12.37
C GLU A 123 3.70 -7.48 -12.30
N LEU A 124 3.15 -7.35 -11.10
CA LEU A 124 1.92 -6.61 -10.84
C LEU A 124 2.14 -5.69 -9.63
N GLY A 125 2.21 -4.39 -9.88
CA GLY A 125 2.16 -3.34 -8.86
C GLY A 125 0.84 -2.59 -8.94
N ALA A 126 0.12 -2.45 -7.82
CA ALA A 126 -1.13 -1.71 -7.78
C ALA A 126 -1.43 -1.12 -6.41
N GLU A 127 -2.36 -0.18 -6.37
CA GLU A 127 -3.08 0.19 -5.15
C GLU A 127 -4.50 -0.37 -5.20
N THR A 128 -5.03 -0.71 -4.04
CA THR A 128 -6.43 -1.12 -3.91
C THR A 128 -7.36 0.09 -3.89
N GLY A 129 -8.63 -0.14 -4.22
CA GLY A 129 -9.69 0.82 -3.93
C GLY A 129 -9.98 0.94 -2.43
N PRO A 130 -10.83 1.91 -2.02
CA PRO A 130 -11.26 2.04 -0.64
C PRO A 130 -11.92 0.77 -0.09
N ALA A 131 -11.89 0.59 1.24
CA ALA A 131 -12.53 -0.53 1.93
C ALA A 131 -14.02 -0.67 1.57
N ILE A 132 -14.43 -1.88 1.18
CA ILE A 132 -15.81 -2.25 0.87
C ILE A 132 -16.33 -3.16 1.99
N ASN A 133 -17.24 -2.61 2.81
CA ASN A 133 -17.82 -3.35 3.92
C ASN A 133 -18.59 -4.59 3.44
N VAL A 134 -18.31 -5.75 4.04
CA VAL A 134 -19.01 -7.02 3.78
C VAL A 134 -19.85 -7.49 4.96
N GLY A 135 -19.94 -6.69 6.04
CA GLY A 135 -20.72 -6.95 7.24
C GLY A 135 -19.88 -7.49 8.39
N GLY A 136 -20.45 -7.49 9.61
CA GLY A 136 -19.75 -7.99 10.80
C GLY A 136 -18.49 -7.22 11.19
N GLY A 137 -18.34 -5.98 10.71
CA GLY A 137 -17.12 -5.18 10.93
C GLY A 137 -15.95 -5.55 10.01
N LYS A 138 -16.17 -6.38 8.98
CA LYS A 138 -15.14 -6.82 8.03
C LYS A 138 -15.30 -6.12 6.67
N HIS A 139 -14.21 -6.01 5.92
CA HIS A 139 -14.21 -5.49 4.55
C HIS A 139 -13.27 -6.27 3.62
N VAL A 140 -13.36 -5.94 2.34
CA VAL A 140 -12.42 -6.32 1.28
C VAL A 140 -12.06 -5.08 0.47
N HIS A 141 -11.05 -5.18 -0.39
CA HIS A 141 -10.72 -4.15 -1.36
C HIS A 141 -10.76 -4.69 -2.78
N PHE A 142 -11.11 -3.84 -3.74
CA PHE A 142 -11.12 -4.17 -5.16
C PHE A 142 -9.89 -3.61 -5.87
N VAL A 143 -9.40 -4.32 -6.89
CA VAL A 143 -8.25 -3.92 -7.70
C VAL A 143 -8.58 -4.11 -9.18
N LYS A 144 -8.30 -3.08 -9.98
CA LYS A 144 -8.23 -3.15 -11.44
C LYS A 144 -6.88 -2.55 -11.84
N ALA A 145 -6.07 -3.30 -12.59
CA ALA A 145 -4.73 -2.88 -12.97
C ALA A 145 -4.28 -3.59 -14.26
N ARG A 146 -3.06 -3.31 -14.69
CA ARG A 146 -2.34 -4.03 -15.73
C ARG A 146 -1.04 -4.58 -15.16
N THR A 147 -0.56 -5.67 -15.72
CA THR A 147 0.78 -6.18 -15.42
C THR A 147 1.84 -5.38 -16.17
N THR A 148 3.11 -5.57 -15.81
CA THR A 148 4.24 -5.10 -16.62
C THR A 148 4.23 -5.73 -18.01
N ILE A 149 4.94 -5.12 -18.96
CA ILE A 149 5.13 -5.69 -20.30
C ILE A 149 6.28 -6.71 -20.25
N ASP A 150 6.01 -7.95 -20.63
CA ASP A 150 7.00 -8.99 -20.92
C ASP A 150 6.56 -9.74 -22.18
N ASP A 151 7.50 -10.29 -22.94
CA ASP A 151 7.25 -10.93 -24.24
C ASP A 151 6.35 -10.10 -25.19
N GLY A 152 6.50 -8.77 -25.14
CA GLY A 152 5.81 -7.84 -26.02
C GLY A 152 4.36 -7.50 -25.68
N HIS A 153 3.78 -8.05 -24.60
CA HIS A 153 2.39 -7.78 -24.21
C HIS A 153 2.22 -7.62 -22.69
N PHE A 154 1.01 -7.28 -22.27
CA PHE A 154 0.60 -7.17 -20.87
C PHE A 154 -0.77 -7.82 -20.70
N HIS A 155 -1.15 -8.08 -19.45
CA HIS A 155 -2.51 -8.50 -19.14
C HIS A 155 -3.24 -7.50 -18.24
N GLU A 156 -4.54 -7.35 -18.46
CA GLU A 156 -5.42 -6.72 -17.47
C GLU A 156 -5.71 -7.67 -16.31
N VAL A 157 -5.89 -7.11 -15.12
CA VAL A 157 -6.32 -7.85 -13.92
C VAL A 157 -7.52 -7.16 -13.28
N VAL A 158 -8.41 -7.99 -12.72
CA VAL A 158 -9.54 -7.54 -11.90
C VAL A 158 -9.75 -8.56 -10.79
N PHE A 159 -9.61 -8.16 -9.53
CA PHE A 159 -9.80 -9.05 -8.38
C PHE A 159 -10.21 -8.28 -7.12
N ALA A 160 -10.58 -9.02 -6.08
CA ALA A 160 -10.77 -8.50 -4.75
C ALA A 160 -9.80 -9.19 -3.78
N THR A 161 -9.41 -8.49 -2.73
CA THR A 161 -8.67 -9.09 -1.61
C THR A 161 -9.56 -10.08 -0.86
N LEU A 162 -8.94 -11.01 -0.13
CA LEU A 162 -9.64 -11.87 0.82
C LEU A 162 -10.09 -11.05 2.05
N ILE A 163 -11.10 -11.57 2.75
CA ILE A 163 -11.72 -10.90 3.88
C ILE A 163 -10.72 -10.66 5.03
N GLU A 164 -10.84 -9.51 5.69
CA GLU A 164 -10.12 -9.26 6.94
C GLU A 164 -10.52 -10.28 8.02
N ASP A 165 -9.53 -10.81 8.72
CA ASP A 165 -9.69 -11.67 9.91
C ASP A 165 -10.77 -12.77 9.73
N PRO A 166 -10.56 -13.76 8.85
CA PRO A 166 -11.60 -14.70 8.44
C PRO A 166 -12.11 -15.64 9.55
N ILE A 167 -11.49 -15.65 10.73
CA ILE A 167 -11.77 -16.62 11.80
C ILE A 167 -12.49 -16.02 13.01
N SER A 168 -12.67 -14.70 13.08
CA SER A 168 -13.29 -14.00 14.21
C SER A 168 -14.76 -13.67 14.04
#